data_AF-A0A1V5J5L4-F1
#
_entry.id   AF-A0A1V5J5L4-F1
#
_cell.length_a   1.000
_cell.length_b   1.000
_cell.length_c   1.000
_cell.angle_alpha   90.00
_cell.angle_beta   90.00
_cell.angle_gamma   90.00
#
_symmetry.space_group_name_H-M   'P 1'
#
loop_
_entity.id
_entity.type
_entity.pdbx_description
1 polymer ?
#
loop_
_entity_poly.entity_id
_entity_poly.type
_entity_poly.pdbx_seq_one_letter_code
_entity_poly.pdbx_strand_id
1 'polypeptide(L)'
;MKRLQLSLILLIFMIPVKAQEFYGMTEKNIRALMERDYQGLTPDNMVRNNLFRYLRYHSADDDETWIIFLDDRNRCKGVRITYSNTLYDTKISELNRKYGYGEGGKWSYRLERNRIAVTVHRDEWFFTVTHVRM
;
A
#
# COMPACT_ATOMS: atom_id res chain seq x y z
N MET A 1 -24.71 -36.56 -0.34
CA MET A 1 -24.12 -35.51 0.53
C MET A 1 -22.71 -35.07 0.10
N LYS A 2 -21.85 -35.97 -0.41
CA LYS A 2 -20.49 -35.62 -0.88
C LYS A 2 -20.43 -34.56 -2.00
N ARG A 3 -21.42 -34.53 -2.90
CA ARG A 3 -21.52 -33.54 -3.99
C ARG A 3 -21.80 -32.11 -3.48
N LEU A 4 -22.55 -31.96 -2.39
CA LEU A 4 -22.82 -30.66 -1.74
C LEU A 4 -21.59 -30.12 -1.01
N GLN A 5 -20.75 -31.00 -0.45
CA GLN A 5 -19.52 -30.61 0.24
C GLN A 5 -18.45 -30.07 -0.73
N LEU A 6 -18.37 -30.62 -1.95
CA LEU A 6 -17.48 -30.12 -3.00
C LEU A 6 -17.88 -28.73 -3.49
N SER A 7 -19.17 -28.44 -3.62
CA SER A 7 -19.66 -27.11 -4.01
C SER A 7 -19.34 -26.04 -2.95
N LEU A 8 -19.34 -26.40 -1.67
CA LEU A 8 -19.04 -25.48 -0.57
C LEU A 8 -17.55 -25.10 -0.50
N ILE A 9 -16.65 -26.05 -0.79
CA ILE A 9 -15.20 -25.81 -0.83
C ILE A 9 -14.82 -24.89 -1.99
N LEU A 10 -15.50 -25.01 -3.14
CA LEU A 10 -15.22 -24.18 -4.32
C LEU A 10 -15.59 -22.70 -4.10
N LEU A 11 -16.59 -22.42 -3.26
CA LEU A 11 -17.06 -21.05 -2.99
C LEU A 11 -16.04 -20.24 -2.17
N ILE A 12 -15.23 -20.90 -1.33
CA ILE A 12 -14.24 -20.25 -0.47
C ILE A 12 -13.06 -19.68 -1.28
N PHE A 13 -12.79 -20.21 -2.48
CA PHE A 13 -11.71 -19.72 -3.36
C PHE A 13 -12.06 -18.46 -4.14
N MET A 14 -13.33 -17.99 -4.09
CA MET A 14 -13.73 -16.75 -4.76
C MET A 14 -13.55 -15.50 -3.89
N ILE A 15 -13.02 -15.62 -2.67
CA ILE A 15 -12.76 -14.45 -1.84
C ILE A 15 -11.65 -13.63 -2.51
N PRO A 16 -11.91 -12.36 -2.92
CA PRO A 16 -10.91 -11.54 -3.55
C PRO A 16 -9.77 -11.27 -2.57
N VAL A 17 -8.58 -11.74 -2.91
CA VAL A 17 -7.35 -11.40 -2.20
C VAL A 17 -7.08 -9.91 -2.44
N LYS A 18 -7.44 -9.05 -1.48
CA LYS A 18 -7.16 -7.61 -1.47
C LYS A 18 -5.67 -7.27 -1.23
N ALA A 19 -4.75 -8.01 -1.86
CA ALA A 19 -3.31 -7.88 -1.65
C ALA A 19 -2.55 -7.39 -2.89
N GLN A 20 -3.20 -6.61 -3.77
CA GLN A 20 -2.49 -6.09 -4.93
C GLN A 20 -1.61 -4.92 -4.52
N GLU A 21 -0.30 -5.12 -4.58
CA GLU A 21 0.72 -4.12 -4.28
C GLU A 21 0.81 -3.08 -5.40
N PHE A 22 1.01 -1.81 -5.04
CA PHE A 22 1.02 -0.71 -6.01
C PHE A 22 2.19 -0.78 -7.01
N TYR A 23 3.32 -1.36 -6.61
CA TYR A 23 4.55 -1.34 -7.41
C TYR A 23 4.32 -1.90 -8.82
N GLY A 24 4.70 -1.14 -9.86
CA GLY A 24 4.51 -1.49 -11.27
C GLY A 24 3.12 -1.20 -11.86
N MET A 25 2.11 -0.89 -11.03
CA MET A 25 0.78 -0.49 -11.50
C MET A 25 0.84 0.82 -12.28
N THR A 26 -0.02 0.97 -13.29
CA THR A 26 -0.19 2.23 -14.01
C THR A 26 -0.93 3.25 -13.16
N GLU A 27 -0.68 4.54 -13.39
CA GLU A 27 -1.44 5.64 -12.74
C GLU A 27 -2.96 5.42 -12.79
N LYS A 28 -3.51 5.02 -13.94
CA LYS A 28 -4.93 4.73 -14.10
C LYS A 28 -5.42 3.65 -13.13
N ASN A 29 -4.68 2.56 -13.01
CA ASN A 29 -5.05 1.45 -12.12
C ASN A 29 -4.90 1.84 -10.65
N ILE A 30 -3.89 2.66 -10.32
CA ILE A 30 -3.70 3.18 -8.96
C ILE A 30 -4.90 4.04 -8.57
N ARG A 31 -5.32 4.99 -9.43
CA ARG A 31 -6.48 5.85 -9.15
C ARG A 31 -7.75 5.03 -8.92
N ALA A 32 -8.02 4.07 -9.80
CA ALA A 32 -9.18 3.18 -9.66
C ALA A 32 -9.12 2.34 -8.36
N LEU A 33 -7.92 1.89 -7.96
CA LEU A 33 -7.72 1.15 -6.71
C LEU A 33 -7.97 2.04 -5.49
N MET A 34 -7.43 3.27 -5.50
CA MET A 34 -7.63 4.25 -4.42
C MET A 34 -9.10 4.59 -4.24
N GLU A 35 -9.82 4.86 -5.32
CA GLU A 35 -11.26 5.17 -5.29
C GLU A 35 -12.11 3.98 -4.78
N ARG A 36 -11.75 2.75 -5.16
CA ARG A 36 -12.50 1.55 -4.77
C ARG A 36 -12.23 1.11 -3.34
N ASP A 37 -10.96 1.04 -2.95
CA ASP A 37 -10.53 0.36 -1.73
C ASP A 37 -10.12 1.32 -0.61
N TYR A 38 -9.91 2.60 -0.89
CA TYR A 38 -9.42 3.61 0.05
C TYR A 38 -10.30 4.86 0.07
N GLN A 39 -11.61 4.67 0.26
CA GLN A 39 -12.62 5.74 0.21
C GLN A 39 -12.43 6.89 1.21
N GLY A 40 -11.65 6.68 2.27
CA GLY A 40 -11.30 7.72 3.24
C GLY A 40 -10.15 8.65 2.80
N LEU A 41 -9.52 8.37 1.65
CA LEU A 41 -8.38 9.14 1.15
C LEU A 41 -8.77 9.97 -0.07
N THR A 42 -8.55 11.27 0.02
CA THR A 42 -8.87 12.24 -1.04
C THR A 42 -7.63 12.55 -1.88
N PRO A 43 -7.71 12.54 -3.23
CA PRO A 43 -6.59 12.93 -4.07
C PRO A 43 -6.28 14.41 -3.92
N ASP A 44 -5.00 14.73 -3.71
CA ASP A 44 -4.49 16.09 -3.81
C ASP A 44 -3.90 16.32 -5.21
N ASN A 45 -4.64 17.05 -6.03
CA ASN A 45 -4.27 17.39 -7.41
C ASN A 45 -3.56 18.75 -7.52
N MET A 46 -3.29 19.43 -6.40
CA MET A 46 -2.74 20.79 -6.42
C MET A 46 -1.24 20.83 -6.76
N VAL A 47 -0.53 19.71 -6.61
CA VAL A 47 0.93 19.67 -6.81
C VAL A 47 1.31 19.06 -8.16
N ARG A 48 1.38 19.90 -9.20
CA ARG A 48 2.09 19.55 -10.45
C ARG A 48 3.59 19.78 -10.26
N ASN A 49 4.27 18.81 -9.66
CA ASN A 49 5.73 18.83 -9.62
C ASN A 49 6.28 18.30 -10.95
N ASN A 50 6.83 19.17 -11.79
CA ASN A 50 7.41 18.80 -13.08
C ASN A 50 8.72 17.98 -12.95
N LEU A 51 9.33 17.92 -11.76
CA LEU A 51 10.55 17.16 -11.48
C LEU A 51 10.26 15.76 -10.93
N PHE A 52 9.16 15.61 -10.16
CA PHE A 52 8.77 14.34 -9.55
C PHE A 52 7.31 14.02 -9.89
N ARG A 53 7.10 12.98 -10.71
CA ARG A 53 5.76 12.45 -11.01
C ARG A 53 5.29 11.61 -9.84
N TYR A 54 4.27 12.06 -9.13
CA TYR A 54 3.64 11.30 -8.06
C TYR A 54 2.14 11.60 -7.96
N LEU A 55 1.43 10.69 -7.30
CA LEU A 55 0.07 10.90 -6.84
C LEU A 55 0.11 11.15 -5.33
N ARG A 56 -0.64 12.14 -4.85
CA ARG A 56 -0.79 12.43 -3.43
C ARG A 56 -2.23 12.19 -2.99
N TYR A 57 -2.39 11.57 -1.83
CA TYR A 57 -3.68 11.41 -1.17
C TYR A 57 -3.54 11.72 0.32
N HIS A 58 -4.61 12.18 0.95
CA HIS A 58 -4.65 12.45 2.39
C HIS A 58 -6.01 12.04 2.98
N SER A 59 -6.02 11.62 4.25
CA SER A 59 -7.24 11.41 5.02
C SER A 59 -7.84 12.75 5.45
N ALA A 60 -9.13 12.76 5.79
CA ALA A 60 -9.84 13.99 6.18
C ALA A 60 -9.33 14.61 7.49
N ASP A 61 -8.72 13.81 8.34
CA ASP A 61 -8.09 14.19 9.62
C ASP A 61 -6.58 14.44 9.50
N ASP A 62 -6.00 14.33 8.29
CA ASP A 62 -4.57 14.42 8.01
C ASP A 62 -3.68 13.41 8.76
N ASP A 63 -4.26 12.40 9.42
CA ASP A 63 -3.53 11.34 10.12
C ASP A 63 -2.84 10.35 9.16
N GLU A 64 -3.20 10.36 7.87
CA GLU A 64 -2.65 9.48 6.85
C GLU A 64 -2.44 10.24 5.52
N THR A 65 -1.19 10.30 5.05
CA THR A 65 -0.84 10.90 3.75
C THR A 65 -0.05 9.92 2.90
N TRP A 66 -0.52 9.67 1.68
CA TRP A 66 0.13 8.79 0.71
C TRP A 66 0.81 9.60 -0.37
N ILE A 67 2.03 9.21 -0.69
CA ILE A 67 2.79 9.68 -1.86
C ILE A 67 3.20 8.46 -2.68
N ILE A 68 2.63 8.34 -3.87
CA ILE A 68 2.85 7.22 -4.80
C ILE A 68 3.70 7.73 -5.96
N PHE A 69 4.96 7.32 -6.01
CA PHE A 69 5.92 7.80 -7.00
C PHE A 69 5.78 7.03 -8.31
N LEU A 70 5.76 7.77 -9.42
CA LEU A 70 5.66 7.23 -10.77
C LEU A 70 7.01 7.33 -11.52
N ASP A 71 7.26 6.39 -12.43
CA ASP A 71 8.35 6.43 -13.39
C ASP A 71 8.01 7.24 -14.66
N ASP A 72 8.93 7.24 -15.62
CA ASP A 72 8.76 7.86 -16.95
C ASP A 72 7.61 7.24 -17.76
N ARG A 73 7.24 5.98 -17.47
CA ARG A 73 6.16 5.23 -18.10
C ARG A 73 4.84 5.28 -17.32
N ASN A 74 4.69 6.19 -16.36
CA ASN A 74 3.51 6.32 -15.49
C ASN A 74 3.20 5.05 -14.67
N ARG A 75 4.23 4.31 -14.27
CA ARG A 75 4.10 3.15 -13.39
C ARG A 75 4.65 3.44 -12.02
N CYS A 76 4.01 2.89 -10.99
CA CYS A 76 4.49 3.03 -9.62
C CYS A 76 5.89 2.44 -9.46
N LYS A 77 6.81 3.25 -8.94
CA LYS A 77 8.19 2.84 -8.58
C LYS A 77 8.45 2.90 -7.08
N GLY A 78 7.46 3.30 -6.28
CA GLY A 78 7.57 3.33 -4.84
C GLY A 78 6.38 4.03 -4.20
N VAL A 79 6.16 3.74 -2.92
CA VAL A 79 5.12 4.35 -2.10
C VAL A 79 5.73 4.81 -0.79
N ARG A 80 5.38 6.02 -0.35
CA ARG A 80 5.63 6.47 1.01
C ARG A 80 4.30 6.87 1.63
N ILE A 81 4.02 6.35 2.81
CA ILE A 81 2.84 6.69 3.58
C ILE A 81 3.31 7.30 4.90
N THR A 82 2.86 8.51 5.19
CA THR A 82 3.06 9.15 6.48
C THR A 82 1.81 8.91 7.32
N TYR A 83 2.01 8.51 8.57
CA TYR A 83 0.95 8.30 9.54
C TYR A 83 1.22 9.09 10.82
N SER A 84 0.15 9.55 11.47
CA SER A 84 0.20 10.01 12.85
C SER A 84 0.67 8.91 13.80
N ASN A 85 1.47 9.25 14.80
CA ASN A 85 2.02 8.29 15.75
C ASN A 85 0.96 7.52 16.55
N THR A 86 -0.28 8.02 16.60
CA THR A 86 -1.44 7.32 17.19
C THR A 86 -1.74 5.98 16.49
N LEU A 87 -1.38 5.83 15.22
CA LEU A 87 -1.63 4.64 14.40
C LEU A 87 -0.46 3.63 14.40
N TYR A 88 0.63 3.91 15.13
CA TYR A 88 1.88 3.16 15.03
C TYR A 88 1.71 1.67 15.34
N ASP A 89 1.20 1.34 16.53
CA ASP A 89 1.09 -0.05 16.98
C ASP A 89 0.14 -0.88 16.10
N THR A 90 -0.96 -0.26 15.67
CA THR A 90 -1.90 -0.84 14.71
C THR A 90 -1.21 -1.15 13.38
N LYS A 91 -0.45 -0.19 12.83
CA LYS A 91 0.21 -0.36 11.54
C LYS A 91 1.34 -1.39 11.59
N ILE A 92 2.14 -1.42 12.66
CA ILE A 92 3.16 -2.45 12.89
C ILE A 92 2.52 -3.85 12.94
N SER A 93 1.39 -3.99 13.64
CA SER A 93 0.65 -5.25 13.72
C SER A 93 0.10 -5.70 12.35
N GLU A 94 -0.40 -4.76 11.55
CA GLU A 94 -0.82 -5.02 10.17
C GLU A 94 0.34 -5.47 9.28
N LEU A 95 1.48 -4.76 9.32
CA LEU A 95 2.68 -5.10 8.55
C LEU A 95 3.21 -6.48 8.94
N ASN A 96 3.28 -6.77 10.24
CA ASN A 96 3.71 -8.07 10.76
C ASN A 96 2.80 -9.22 10.31
N ARG A 97 1.49 -9.00 10.32
CA ARG A 97 0.52 -9.99 9.82
C ARG A 97 0.63 -10.19 8.31
N LYS A 98 0.93 -9.12 7.55
CA LYS A 98 0.99 -9.16 6.09
C LYS A 98 2.29 -9.75 5.55
N TYR A 99 3.43 -9.42 6.15
CA TYR A 99 4.76 -9.76 5.62
C TYR A 99 5.58 -10.67 6.55
N GLY A 100 5.00 -11.13 7.67
CA GLY A 100 5.72 -11.83 8.74
C GLY A 100 6.38 -10.85 9.72
N TYR A 101 7.00 -11.37 10.78
CA TYR A 101 7.63 -10.51 11.80
C TYR A 101 8.86 -9.82 11.22
N GLY A 102 8.85 -8.49 11.19
CA GLY A 102 9.93 -7.67 10.64
C GLY A 102 10.88 -7.22 11.74
N GLU A 103 12.15 -7.62 11.65
CA GLU A 103 13.17 -7.16 12.58
C GLU A 103 13.46 -5.67 12.37
N GLY A 104 13.38 -4.88 13.45
CA GLY A 104 13.72 -3.45 13.42
C GLY A 104 12.87 -2.60 12.47
N GLY A 105 11.60 -2.98 12.22
CA GLY A 105 10.70 -2.23 11.34
C GLY A 105 11.04 -2.39 9.85
N LYS A 106 11.62 -3.53 9.47
CA LYS A 106 11.96 -3.83 8.08
C LYS A 106 11.31 -5.15 7.65
N TRP A 107 10.71 -5.13 6.47
CA TRP A 107 10.15 -6.29 5.80
C TRP A 107 10.59 -6.29 4.34
N SER A 108 10.34 -7.41 3.65
CA SER A 108 10.41 -7.43 2.20
C SER A 108 9.42 -8.42 1.63
N TYR A 109 8.88 -8.13 0.46
CA TYR A 109 8.07 -9.07 -0.29
C TYR A 109 8.58 -9.18 -1.73
N ARG A 110 8.23 -10.30 -2.38
CA ARG A 110 8.55 -10.51 -3.79
C ARG A 110 7.33 -10.16 -4.64
N LEU A 111 7.55 -9.33 -5.65
CA LEU A 111 6.55 -9.02 -6.67
C LEU A 111 7.16 -9.30 -8.04
N GLU A 112 6.71 -10.39 -8.66
CA GLU A 112 7.27 -10.92 -9.91
C GLU A 112 8.81 -11.16 -9.82
N ARG A 113 9.59 -10.33 -10.53
CA ARG A 113 11.06 -10.35 -10.55
C ARG A 113 11.69 -9.34 -9.59
N ASN A 114 10.89 -8.51 -8.94
CA ASN A 114 11.36 -7.46 -8.05
C ASN A 114 11.25 -7.90 -6.58
N ARG A 115 12.23 -7.49 -5.78
CA ARG A 115 12.15 -7.54 -4.33
C ARG A 115 11.85 -6.13 -3.84
N ILE A 116 10.77 -5.98 -3.09
CA ILE A 116 10.35 -4.70 -2.53
C ILE A 116 10.69 -4.70 -1.05
N ALA A 117 11.48 -3.72 -0.61
CA ALA A 117 11.71 -3.41 0.78
C ALA A 117 10.53 -2.61 1.33
N VAL A 118 10.08 -2.96 2.53
CA VAL A 118 9.15 -2.16 3.32
C VAL A 118 9.88 -1.73 4.58
N THR A 119 9.96 -0.44 4.82
CA THR A 119 10.69 0.12 5.96
C THR A 119 9.81 1.08 6.72
N VAL A 120 9.88 1.01 8.05
CA VAL A 120 9.25 1.95 8.95
C VAL A 120 10.32 2.85 9.54
N HIS A 121 10.07 4.16 9.48
CA HIS A 121 10.87 5.16 10.17
C HIS A 121 9.94 5.97 11.08
N ARG A 122 10.22 5.99 12.39
CA ARG A 122 9.41 6.70 13.38
C ARG A 122 10.16 7.95 13.82
N ASP A 123 9.48 9.09 13.73
CA ASP A 123 9.89 10.39 14.23
C ASP A 123 9.04 10.76 15.47
N GLU A 124 9.30 11.92 16.06
CA GLU A 124 8.61 12.41 17.26
C GLU A 124 7.09 12.55 17.06
N TRP A 125 6.67 13.06 15.90
CA TRP A 125 5.27 13.44 15.63
C TRP A 125 4.54 12.48 14.69
N PHE A 126 5.28 11.75 13.86
CA PHE A 126 4.73 10.88 12.83
C PHE A 126 5.64 9.68 12.61
N PHE A 127 5.18 8.74 11.81
CA PHE A 127 6.04 7.72 11.24
C PHE A 127 5.75 7.53 9.75
N THR A 128 6.71 6.98 9.03
CA THR A 128 6.56 6.68 7.61
C THR A 128 6.70 5.20 7.35
N VAL A 129 5.89 4.69 6.44
CA VAL A 129 6.02 3.37 5.83
C VAL A 129 6.45 3.58 4.38
N THR A 130 7.63 3.09 4.02
CA THR A 130 8.20 3.27 2.67
C THR A 130 8.36 1.91 1.98
N HIS A 131 7.76 1.78 0.80
CA HIS A 131 7.86 0.65 -0.11
C HIS A 131 8.73 1.02 -1.31
N VAL A 132 9.91 0.42 -1.44
CA VAL A 132 10.84 0.71 -2.53
C VAL A 132 11.49 -0.57 -3.04
N ARG A 133 11.81 -0.59 -4.33
CA ARG A 133 12.56 -1.71 -4.91
C ARG A 133 13.99 -1.75 -4.34
N MET A 134 14.43 -2.95 -3.97
CA MET A 134 15.83 -3.28 -3.66
C MET A 134 16.66 -3.41 -4.93
#